data_AF-A0A1G9XGG8-F1
#
_entry.id   AF-A0A1G9XGG8-F1
#
_cell.length_a   1.000
_cell.length_b   1.000
_cell.length_c   1.000
_cell.angle_alpha   90.00
_cell.angle_beta   90.00
_cell.angle_gamma   90.00
#
_symmetry.space_group_name_H-M   'P 1'
#
loop_
_entity.id
_entity.type
_entity.pdbx_description
1 polymer ?
#
loop_
_entity_poly.entity_id
_entity_poly.type
_entity_poly.pdbx_seq_one_letter_code
_entity_poly.pdbx_strand_id
1 'polypeptide(L)' 'MGGRKPTVSDREILGIFAETTEPVLSASEVADQLPIGQTGTYQRLRELHDRGLLDTKKVGQGRAWWITDEGRTFVDEESD' A
#
# COMPACT_ATOMS: atom_id res chain seq x y z
N MET A 1 24.22 -17.99 -4.20
CA MET A 1 22.82 -17.68 -4.55
C MET A 1 22.54 -16.27 -4.06
N GLY A 2 22.91 -15.28 -4.87
CA GLY A 2 22.75 -13.87 -4.55
C GLY A 2 21.37 -13.37 -4.96
N GLY A 3 20.86 -12.41 -4.20
CA GLY A 3 19.66 -11.65 -4.53
C GLY A 3 18.81 -11.45 -3.29
N ARG A 4 19.11 -10.42 -2.49
CA ARG A 4 18.05 -9.84 -1.65
C ARG A 4 16.95 -9.42 -2.63
N LYS A 5 15.76 -10.01 -2.50
CA LYS A 5 14.57 -9.54 -3.20
C LYS A 5 14.41 -8.04 -2.89
N PRO A 6 13.99 -7.21 -3.87
CA PRO A 6 13.53 -5.87 -3.54
C PRO A 6 12.43 -6.04 -2.49
N THR A 7 12.75 -5.66 -1.26
CA THR A 7 11.80 -5.70 -0.16
C THR A 7 11.04 -4.41 -0.31
N VAL A 8 9.91 -4.48 -1.01
CA VAL A 8 8.99 -3.35 -1.14
C VAL A 8 8.67 -2.88 0.27
N SER A 9 9.11 -1.67 0.59
CA SER A 9 8.96 -1.12 1.93
C SER A 9 7.51 -0.71 2.18
N ASP A 10 7.11 -0.63 3.44
CA ASP A 10 5.79 -0.10 3.80
C ASP A 10 5.59 1.31 3.24
N ARG A 11 6.64 2.14 3.31
CA ARG A 11 6.63 3.51 2.80
C ARG A 11 6.46 3.58 1.29
N GLU A 12 7.10 2.69 0.54
CA GLU A 12 6.92 2.60 -0.91
C GLU A 12 5.46 2.28 -1.27
N ILE A 13 4.81 1.38 -0.52
CA ILE A 13 3.39 1.06 -0.73
C ILE A 13 2.50 2.25 -0.34
N LEU A 14 2.74 2.86 0.82
CA LEU A 14 1.96 4.01 1.30
C LEU A 14 2.16 5.24 0.40
N GLY A 15 3.35 5.43 -0.16
CA GLY A 15 3.70 6.49 -1.10
C GLY A 15 2.81 6.48 -2.34
N ILE A 16 2.48 5.31 -2.87
CA ILE A 16 1.53 5.17 -4.00
C ILE A 16 0.17 5.82 -3.67
N PHE A 17 -0.32 5.63 -2.43
CA PHE A 17 -1.58 6.24 -2.00
C PHE A 17 -1.46 7.73 -1.63
N ALA A 18 -0.27 8.16 -1.18
CA ALA A 18 -0.02 9.55 -0.83
C ALA A 18 0.15 10.44 -2.07
N GLU A 19 0.73 9.90 -3.14
CA GLU A 19 1.06 10.61 -4.39
C GLU A 19 -0.10 10.59 -5.41
N THR A 20 -1.03 9.63 -5.32
CA THR A 20 -2.18 9.58 -6.21
C THR A 20 -3.19 10.70 -5.93
N THR A 21 -3.83 11.20 -6.99
CA THR A 21 -4.97 12.13 -6.88
C THR A 21 -6.30 11.39 -6.73
N GLU A 22 -6.30 10.07 -6.90
CA GLU A 22 -7.48 9.23 -6.78
C GLU A 22 -7.85 9.00 -5.30
N PRO A 23 -9.13 9.05 -4.94
CA PRO A 23 -9.55 8.90 -3.54
C PRO A 23 -9.32 7.49 -3.00
N VAL A 24 -9.30 6.48 -3.87
CA VAL A 24 -9.10 5.08 -3.53
C VAL A 24 -8.41 4.35 -4.67
N LEU A 25 -7.68 3.28 -4.35
CA LEU A 25 -7.12 2.33 -5.32
C LEU A 25 -7.57 0.90 -5.01
N SER A 26 -7.59 0.06 -6.02
CA SER A 26 -7.70 -1.40 -5.89
C SER A 26 -6.34 -2.03 -5.63
N ALA A 27 -6.33 -3.24 -5.07
CA ALA A 27 -5.09 -3.98 -4.84
C ALA A 27 -4.34 -4.32 -6.17
N SER A 28 -5.08 -4.46 -7.28
CA SER A 28 -4.49 -4.64 -8.61
C SER A 28 -3.75 -3.39 -9.10
N GLU A 29 -4.36 -2.21 -8.96
CA GLU A 29 -3.72 -0.94 -9.37
C GLU A 29 -2.45 -0.63 -8.58
N VAL A 30 -2.42 -1.03 -7.30
CA VAL A 30 -1.21 -0.93 -6.47
C VAL A 30 -0.17 -1.97 -6.89
N ALA A 31 -0.60 -3.20 -7.20
CA ALA A 31 0.31 -4.27 -7.61
C ALA A 31 1.00 -3.97 -8.94
N ASP A 32 0.33 -3.31 -9.87
CA ASP A 32 0.90 -2.91 -11.17
C ASP A 32 2.07 -1.91 -11.02
N GLN A 33 2.19 -1.25 -9.86
CA GLN A 33 3.24 -0.28 -9.54
C GLN A 33 4.40 -0.88 -8.74
N LEU A 34 4.30 -2.14 -8.31
CA LEU A 34 5.27 -2.75 -7.41
C LEU A 34 5.99 -3.95 -8.05
N PRO A 35 7.27 -4.21 -7.71
CA PRO A 35 7.99 -5.39 -8.18
C PRO A 35 7.58 -6.67 -7.41
N ILE A 36 6.34 -6.75 -6.92
CA ILE A 36 5.75 -7.90 -6.23
C ILE A 36 4.41 -8.26 -6.87
N GLY A 37 4.06 -9.55 -6.89
CA GLY A 37 2.79 -10.01 -7.47
C GLY A 37 1.58 -9.62 -6.61
N GLN A 38 0.39 -9.62 -7.22
CA GLN A 38 -0.89 -9.24 -6.59
C GLN A 38 -1.14 -9.90 -5.22
N THR A 39 -0.83 -11.20 -5.06
CA THR A 39 -1.00 -11.88 -3.77
C THR A 39 -0.11 -11.27 -2.69
N GLY A 40 1.14 -10.93 -3.02
CA GLY A 40 2.07 -10.27 -2.12
C GLY A 40 1.58 -8.86 -1.79
N THR A 41 1.18 -8.08 -2.79
CA THR A 41 0.60 -6.75 -2.59
C THR A 41 -0.60 -6.80 -1.66
N TYR A 42 -1.55 -7.70 -1.89
CA TYR A 42 -2.74 -7.82 -1.05
C TYR A 42 -2.41 -8.18 0.41
N GLN A 43 -1.42 -9.06 0.65
CA GLN A 43 -0.96 -9.36 2.00
C GLN A 43 -0.37 -8.12 2.68
N ARG A 44 0.47 -7.36 1.98
CA ARG A 44 1.08 -6.13 2.52
C ARG A 44 0.03 -5.05 2.80
N LEU A 45 -0.94 -4.86 1.91
CA LEU A 45 -2.06 -3.94 2.13
C LEU A 45 -2.87 -4.33 3.37
N ARG A 46 -3.06 -5.64 3.62
CA ARG A 46 -3.72 -6.14 4.84
C ARG A 46 -2.90 -5.85 6.08
N GLU A 47 -1.60 -6.10 6.07
CA GLU A 47 -0.71 -5.79 7.21
C GLU A 47 -0.72 -4.30 7.55
N LEU A 48 -0.71 -3.43 6.53
CA LEU A 48 -0.80 -1.97 6.72
C LEU A 48 -2.15 -1.55 7.27
N HIS A 49 -3.23 -2.21 6.84
CA HIS A 49 -4.57 -1.97 7.38
C HIS A 49 -4.69 -2.41 8.84
N ASP A 50 -4.16 -3.57 9.19
CA ASP A 50 -4.17 -4.07 10.57
C ASP A 50 -3.38 -3.14 11.52
N ARG A 51 -2.45 -2.36 10.98
CA ARG A 51 -1.69 -1.31 11.68
C ARG A 51 -2.35 0.08 11.67
N GLY A 52 -3.49 0.25 11.02
CA GLY A 52 -4.19 1.54 10.92
C GLY A 52 -3.64 2.48 9.84
N LEU A 53 -2.61 2.09 9.07
CA LEU A 53 -1.97 2.96 8.07
C LEU A 53 -2.76 3.01 6.75
N LEU A 54 -3.56 1.99 6.47
CA LEU A 54 -4.53 1.97 5.38
C LEU A 54 -5.91 1.64 5.92
N ASP A 55 -6.94 2.08 5.21
CA ASP A 55 -8.30 1.58 5.41
C ASP A 55 -8.85 1.01 4.11
N THR A 56 -9.86 0.16 4.23
CA THR A 56 -10.41 -0.59 3.10
C THR A 56 -11.90 -0.85 3.22
N LYS A 57 -12.57 -0.80 2.07
CA LYS A 57 -13.98 -1.17 1.93
C LYS A 57 -14.16 -2.19 0.82
N LYS A 58 -15.01 -3.19 1.07
CA LYS A 58 -15.46 -4.11 0.02
C LYS A 58 -16.35 -3.36 -0.97
N VAL A 59 -16.02 -3.45 -2.26
CA VAL A 59 -16.79 -2.84 -3.36
C VAL A 59 -16.98 -3.90 -4.44
N GLY A 60 -18.23 -4.37 -4.61
CA GLY A 60 -18.52 -5.49 -5.51
C GLY A 60 -17.72 -6.74 -5.16
N GLN A 61 -16.95 -7.23 -6.14
CA GLN A 61 -16.04 -8.39 -5.98
C GLN A 61 -14.64 -7.99 -5.48
N GLY A 62 -14.32 -6.70 -5.47
CA GLY A 62 -13.01 -6.17 -5.08
C GLY A 62 -13.01 -5.43 -3.75
N ARG A 63 -11.91 -4.74 -3.50
CA ARG A 63 -11.71 -3.84 -2.35
C ARG A 63 -11.09 -2.53 -2.82
N ALA A 64 -11.67 -1.45 -2.34
CA ALA A 64 -11.07 -0.13 -2.38
C ALA A 64 -10.16 0.04 -1.15
N TRP A 65 -9.05 0.73 -1.34
CA TRP A 65 -8.02 1.01 -0.35
C TRP A 65 -7.66 2.48 -0.39
N TRP A 66 -7.44 3.08 0.76
CA TRP A 66 -6.98 4.47 0.86
C TRP A 66 -6.08 4.63 2.09
N ILE A 67 -5.19 5.61 2.02
CA ILE A 67 -4.31 5.96 3.13
C ILE A 67 -5.09 6.70 4.22
N THR A 68 -4.82 6.35 5.48
CA THR A 68 -5.36 7.05 6.64
C THR A 68 -4.49 8.25 6.98
N ASP A 69 -4.95 9.08 7.91
CA ASP A 69 -4.12 10.18 8.43
C ASP A 69 -2.85 9.64 9.09
N GLU A 70 -2.94 8.54 9.85
CA GLU A 70 -1.79 7.84 10.45
C GLU A 70 -0.81 7.33 9.38
N GLY A 71 -1.33 6.78 8.28
CA GLY A 71 -0.51 6.37 7.13
C GLY A 71 0.21 7.54 6.47
N ARG A 72 -0.45 8.70 6.33
CA ARG A 72 0.18 9.91 5.79
C ARG A 72 1.28 10.42 6.70
N THR A 73 1.02 10.51 8.00
CA THR A 73 2.03 10.90 9.00
C THR A 73 3.24 9.97 8.95
N PHE A 74 3.04 8.65 8.85
CA PHE A 74 4.13 7.68 8.72
C PHE A 74 5.01 7.92 7.49
N VAL A 75 4.42 8.33 6.36
CA VAL A 75 5.18 8.68 5.14
C VAL A 75 5.98 9.97 5.33
N ASP A 76 5.44 10.94 6.08
CA ASP A 76 6.07 12.24 6.29
C ASP A 76 7.21 12.20 7.32
N GLU A 77 7.04 11.48 8.43
CA GLU A 77 7.95 11.46 9.60
C GLU A 77 9.34 10.86 9.31
N GLU A 78 9.47 9.90 8.40
CA GLU A 78 10.75 9.25 8.06
C GLU A 78 11.58 10.06 7.04
N SER A 79 11.27 11.34 6.83
CA SER A 79 11.97 12.24 5.89
C SER A 79 13.02 13.14 6.54
N ASP A 80 13.25 13.00 7.85
CA ASP A 80 14.22 13.78 8.65
C ASP A 80 15.60 13.10 8.69
#